data_AF-A0AAJ0XGG1-F1
#
_entry.id   AF-A0AAJ0XGG1-F1
#
_cell.length_a   1.000
_cell.length_b   1.000
_cell.length_c   1.000
_cell.angle_alpha   90.00
_cell.angle_beta   90.00
_cell.angle_gamma   90.00
#
_symmetry.space_group_name_H-M   'P 1'
#
loop_
_entity.id
_entity.type
_entity.pdbx_description
1 polymer ?
#
loop_
_entity_poly.entity_id
_entity_poly.type
_entity_poly.pdbx_seq_one_letter_code
_entity_poly.pdbx_strand_id
1 'polypeptide(L)'
;MTPLLAHAAVPATPLMTLYKFNGPLEIPYFEIGPDGPGRPAGRLPQGTSVIPCLVIRNGRALTDAKGTPYVGFEVVVNPAKDKGERATGRFKRVFSERESLQVENHHCDSSVRHVLNVRDLYVLKKPPFFDPPGQGDPAAAERQGQSRLDQIVRVFHNSPECASVDATLLGRRARLALAWDRFMSKHDGRWDATTLARAKHLDYSMRTAIYEGHLDRGCSAYGACERNVVVLSIRNRGVGHCLARQGCRFPGDFQGIASDVSQYNIWDAYLTQISGLTSCYLRTDLAKREHYDRVQAMYAQSVGDAETILYGGTPALARVFRGTPLGELTELRHYYHPPAMGKCFPQHDRIEYMSGAVAKQGADHVLLANTRIEVGERVGSGYRFQAFRFEQDGLIDAVRIEDQYPGFIVDARKVSLGGGSGCTPYGVSSGCRFSNIGRYRRTPSWLSAGKPLAIHCRIDARGASCRDSGREQQVTVGGACDVDMMPVARVR
;
A
#
# COMPACT_ATOMS: atom_id res chain seq x y z
N MET A 1 50.00 -6.81 -24.00
CA MET A 1 49.00 -6.31 -23.04
C MET A 1 47.70 -7.04 -23.30
N THR A 2 47.43 -8.08 -22.53
CA THR A 2 46.13 -8.77 -22.51
C THR A 2 45.10 -7.81 -21.91
N PRO A 3 43.95 -7.53 -22.55
CA PRO A 3 42.96 -6.66 -21.95
C PRO A 3 42.45 -7.35 -20.68
N LEU A 4 42.58 -6.67 -19.55
CA LEU A 4 41.86 -7.02 -18.32
C LEU A 4 40.37 -7.01 -18.69
N LEU A 5 39.78 -8.21 -18.81
CA LEU A 5 38.34 -8.37 -18.81
C LEU A 5 37.85 -7.82 -17.46
N ALA A 6 37.37 -6.58 -17.47
CA ALA A 6 36.59 -6.05 -16.37
C ALA A 6 35.42 -7.02 -16.18
N HIS A 7 35.45 -7.78 -15.08
CA HIS A 7 34.32 -8.63 -14.72
C HIS A 7 33.11 -7.71 -14.59
N ALA A 8 32.05 -7.98 -15.35
CA ALA A 8 30.85 -7.15 -15.36
C ALA A 8 30.14 -7.30 -14.00
N ALA A 9 30.52 -6.47 -13.05
CA ALA A 9 29.90 -6.41 -11.75
C ALA A 9 28.54 -5.69 -11.90
N VAL A 10 27.46 -6.40 -11.62
CA VAL A 10 26.08 -5.87 -11.64
C VAL A 10 25.52 -5.77 -10.23
N PRO A 11 24.54 -4.90 -9.96
CA PRO A 11 23.88 -4.86 -8.66
C PRO A 11 23.19 -6.19 -8.36
N ALA A 12 23.41 -6.75 -7.18
CA ALA A 12 22.80 -8.00 -6.79
C ALA A 12 21.27 -7.90 -6.68
N THR A 13 20.56 -9.03 -6.85
CA THR A 13 19.09 -9.05 -6.69
C THR A 13 18.64 -8.46 -5.35
N PRO A 14 17.67 -7.53 -5.33
CA PRO A 14 17.25 -6.93 -4.08
C PRO A 14 16.49 -7.94 -3.20
N LEU A 15 16.42 -7.66 -1.90
CA LEU A 15 15.41 -8.29 -1.05
C LEU A 15 14.02 -7.90 -1.55
N MET A 16 13.18 -8.89 -1.86
CA MET A 16 11.83 -8.69 -2.38
C MET A 16 10.79 -9.31 -1.43
N THR A 17 9.57 -8.82 -1.46
CA THR A 17 8.47 -9.30 -0.62
C THR A 17 7.40 -9.91 -1.50
N LEU A 18 6.92 -11.09 -1.11
CA LEU A 18 5.79 -11.77 -1.73
C LEU A 18 4.51 -10.96 -1.51
N TYR A 19 3.89 -10.53 -2.61
CA TYR A 19 2.62 -9.80 -2.54
C TYR A 19 1.82 -9.97 -3.82
N LYS A 20 0.51 -10.16 -3.67
CA LYS A 20 -0.45 -10.19 -4.76
C LYS A 20 -1.69 -9.41 -4.35
N PHE A 21 -1.91 -8.29 -5.03
CA PHE A 21 -3.08 -7.45 -4.79
C PHE A 21 -4.37 -8.26 -4.93
N ASN A 22 -5.23 -8.19 -3.90
CA ASN A 22 -6.47 -8.97 -3.81
C ASN A 22 -6.29 -10.48 -4.09
N GLY A 23 -5.10 -11.00 -3.81
CA GLY A 23 -4.72 -12.39 -4.01
C GLY A 23 -4.92 -13.25 -2.76
N PRO A 24 -4.78 -14.58 -2.88
CA PRO A 24 -4.81 -15.46 -1.74
C PRO A 24 -3.71 -15.12 -0.73
N LEU A 25 -3.98 -15.39 0.55
CA LEU A 25 -3.03 -15.17 1.65
C LEU A 25 -1.76 -16.00 1.49
N GLU A 26 -1.86 -17.14 0.80
CA GLU A 26 -0.75 -18.03 0.51
C GLU A 26 -0.54 -18.13 -1.00
N ILE A 27 0.71 -17.97 -1.42
CA ILE A 27 1.15 -18.00 -2.82
C ILE A 27 1.92 -19.32 -3.05
N PRO A 28 1.58 -20.10 -4.10
CA PRO A 28 2.26 -21.36 -4.36
C PRO A 28 3.69 -21.17 -4.86
N TYR A 29 4.55 -22.11 -4.52
CA TYR A 29 5.83 -22.34 -5.18
C TYR A 29 5.88 -23.77 -5.75
N PHE A 30 6.78 -23.99 -6.69
CA PHE A 30 6.81 -25.16 -7.56
C PHE A 30 8.16 -25.84 -7.49
N GLU A 31 8.20 -27.13 -7.81
CA GLU A 31 9.45 -27.80 -8.16
C GLU A 31 10.05 -27.21 -9.45
N ILE A 32 11.34 -27.41 -9.67
CA ILE A 32 11.99 -27.06 -10.95
C ILE A 32 11.62 -28.14 -11.98
N GLY A 33 10.82 -27.77 -13.00
CA GLY A 33 10.53 -28.62 -14.14
C GLY A 33 11.59 -28.51 -15.25
N PRO A 34 11.49 -29.35 -16.30
CA PRO A 34 12.45 -29.35 -17.41
C PRO A 34 12.44 -28.04 -18.22
N ASP A 35 11.25 -27.50 -18.51
CA ASP A 35 11.04 -26.31 -19.36
C ASP A 35 10.17 -25.23 -18.68
N GLY A 36 10.02 -25.29 -17.36
CA GLY A 36 9.16 -24.37 -16.61
C GLY A 36 8.96 -24.78 -15.15
N PRO A 37 7.99 -24.18 -14.43
CA PRO A 37 7.62 -24.68 -13.11
C PRO A 37 7.08 -26.11 -13.22
N GLY A 38 7.53 -26.99 -12.33
CA GLY A 38 7.02 -28.34 -12.18
C GLY A 38 5.72 -28.37 -11.38
N ARG A 39 5.47 -29.48 -10.69
CA ARG A 39 4.31 -29.62 -9.80
C ARG A 39 4.40 -28.62 -8.62
N PRO A 40 3.26 -28.16 -8.07
CA PRO A 40 3.24 -27.40 -6.83
C PRO A 40 3.98 -28.15 -5.72
N ALA A 41 4.92 -27.49 -5.06
CA ALA A 41 5.73 -28.07 -3.99
C ALA A 41 5.32 -27.56 -2.59
N GLY A 42 4.64 -26.43 -2.52
CA GLY A 42 4.13 -25.86 -1.28
C GLY A 42 3.65 -24.43 -1.46
N ARG A 43 3.54 -23.70 -0.35
CA ARG A 43 3.08 -22.31 -0.34
C ARG A 43 3.87 -21.45 0.62
N LEU A 44 3.96 -20.16 0.30
CA LEU A 44 4.49 -19.11 1.17
C LEU A 44 3.40 -18.07 1.45
N PRO A 45 3.32 -17.57 2.70
CA PRO A 45 2.38 -16.49 3.00
C PRO A 45 2.79 -15.17 2.33
N GLN A 46 1.80 -14.35 1.97
CA GLN A 46 2.03 -12.95 1.61
C GLN A 46 2.80 -12.22 2.72
N GLY A 47 3.71 -11.34 2.32
CA GLY A 47 4.66 -10.67 3.22
C GLY A 47 5.95 -11.44 3.48
N THR A 48 6.13 -12.65 2.94
CA THR A 48 7.41 -13.35 3.00
C THR A 48 8.47 -12.54 2.25
N SER A 49 9.57 -12.19 2.92
CA SER A 49 10.71 -11.53 2.30
C SER A 49 11.71 -12.57 1.82
N VAL A 50 12.11 -12.48 0.55
CA VAL A 50 12.99 -13.41 -0.14
C VAL A 50 14.06 -12.72 -0.96
N ILE A 51 15.22 -13.37 -1.12
CA ILE A 51 16.23 -12.99 -2.11
C ILE A 51 16.03 -13.91 -3.32
N PRO A 52 15.62 -13.39 -4.50
CA PRO A 52 15.43 -14.23 -5.67
C PRO A 52 16.74 -14.48 -6.42
N CYS A 53 16.79 -15.61 -7.13
CA CYS A 53 17.87 -15.99 -8.04
C CYS A 53 17.30 -16.67 -9.30
N LEU A 54 18.08 -16.73 -10.37
CA LEU A 54 17.73 -17.37 -11.63
C LEU A 54 18.20 -18.81 -11.65
N VAL A 55 17.27 -19.75 -11.84
CA VAL A 55 17.60 -21.14 -12.13
C VAL A 55 18.03 -21.23 -13.59
N ILE A 56 19.29 -21.63 -13.83
CA ILE A 56 19.86 -21.81 -15.17
C ILE A 56 19.95 -23.31 -15.49
N ARG A 57 19.38 -23.72 -16.63
CA ARG A 57 19.46 -25.08 -17.17
C ARG A 57 19.89 -25.01 -18.63
N ASN A 58 20.92 -25.77 -18.99
CA ASN A 58 21.46 -25.81 -20.36
C ASN A 58 21.74 -24.39 -20.93
N GLY A 59 22.32 -23.53 -20.08
CA GLY A 59 22.63 -22.13 -20.44
C GLY A 59 21.41 -21.21 -20.61
N ARG A 60 20.21 -21.61 -20.15
CA ARG A 60 18.99 -20.81 -20.24
C ARG A 60 18.32 -20.67 -18.88
N ALA A 61 17.81 -19.47 -18.60
CA ALA A 61 16.98 -19.24 -17.42
C ALA A 61 15.60 -19.91 -17.56
N LEU A 62 15.06 -20.41 -16.45
CA LEU A 62 13.73 -21.00 -16.38
C LEU A 62 12.65 -19.91 -16.56
N THR A 63 11.98 -19.89 -17.71
CA THR A 63 10.94 -18.88 -18.05
C THR A 63 9.68 -19.51 -18.60
N ASP A 64 8.52 -18.86 -18.45
CA ASP A 64 7.34 -19.19 -19.26
C ASP A 64 7.53 -18.89 -20.76
N ALA A 65 6.55 -19.27 -21.58
CA ALA A 65 6.57 -19.00 -23.02
C ALA A 65 6.70 -17.51 -23.37
N LYS A 66 6.22 -16.62 -22.47
CA LYS A 66 6.31 -15.16 -22.61
C LYS A 66 7.61 -14.58 -22.04
N GLY A 67 8.58 -15.40 -21.65
CA GLY A 67 9.86 -14.98 -21.08
C GLY A 67 9.81 -14.51 -19.62
N THR A 68 8.72 -14.76 -18.90
CA THR A 68 8.60 -14.41 -17.49
C THR A 68 9.36 -15.44 -16.66
N PRO A 69 10.36 -15.03 -15.85
CA PRO A 69 11.16 -15.98 -15.09
C PRO A 69 10.41 -16.57 -13.91
N TYR A 70 10.66 -17.87 -13.68
CA TYR A 70 10.41 -18.52 -12.40
C TYR A 70 11.73 -18.55 -11.63
N VAL A 71 11.74 -17.88 -10.49
CA VAL A 71 12.97 -17.60 -9.73
C VAL A 71 13.09 -18.55 -8.55
N GLY A 72 14.30 -19.04 -8.29
CA GLY A 72 14.64 -19.61 -7.00
C GLY A 72 14.63 -18.54 -5.92
N PHE A 73 14.60 -18.94 -4.66
CA PHE A 73 14.47 -17.99 -3.56
C PHE A 73 15.11 -18.49 -2.27
N GLU A 74 15.72 -17.57 -1.53
CA GLU A 74 16.09 -17.73 -0.12
C GLU A 74 15.08 -16.99 0.76
N VAL A 75 14.55 -17.62 1.81
CA VAL A 75 13.61 -16.98 2.75
C VAL A 75 14.36 -16.22 3.85
N VAL A 76 14.18 -14.90 3.88
CA VAL A 76 14.77 -13.99 4.87
C VAL A 76 13.81 -13.72 6.03
N VAL A 77 12.52 -13.49 5.75
CA VAL A 77 11.50 -13.38 6.78
C VAL A 77 10.25 -14.11 6.32
N ASN A 78 9.71 -14.99 7.17
CA ASN A 78 8.43 -15.63 6.97
C ASN A 78 7.43 -15.13 8.03
N PRO A 79 6.41 -14.32 7.68
CA PRO A 79 5.49 -13.71 8.64
C PRO A 79 4.59 -14.72 9.37
N ALA A 80 4.52 -15.98 8.94
CA ALA A 80 3.84 -17.04 9.68
C ALA A 80 4.68 -17.62 10.83
N LYS A 81 6.02 -17.50 10.76
CA LYS A 81 6.96 -18.13 11.71
C LYS A 81 7.75 -17.09 12.51
N ASP A 82 8.23 -16.06 11.85
CA ASP A 82 9.07 -15.02 12.41
C ASP A 82 8.23 -13.93 13.08
N LYS A 83 8.68 -13.47 14.26
CA LYS A 83 7.94 -12.52 15.10
C LYS A 83 8.86 -11.46 15.70
N GLY A 84 8.28 -10.30 15.97
CA GLY A 84 8.87 -9.24 16.78
C GLY A 84 10.09 -8.57 16.17
N GLU A 85 10.79 -7.79 17.00
CA GLU A 85 11.92 -6.95 16.59
C GLU A 85 13.08 -7.75 15.96
N ARG A 86 13.25 -9.03 16.32
CA ARG A 86 14.27 -9.90 15.70
C ARG A 86 14.03 -10.08 14.20
N ALA A 87 12.78 -10.28 13.78
CA ALA A 87 12.42 -10.43 12.38
C ALA A 87 12.65 -9.12 11.61
N THR A 88 12.23 -7.99 12.21
CA THR A 88 12.47 -6.64 11.69
C THR A 88 13.97 -6.35 11.55
N GLY A 89 14.78 -6.70 12.54
CA GLY A 89 16.23 -6.52 12.53
C GLY A 89 16.93 -7.36 11.47
N ARG A 90 16.53 -8.64 11.31
CA ARG A 90 17.05 -9.51 10.22
C ARG A 90 16.73 -8.91 8.85
N PHE A 91 15.50 -8.45 8.62
CA PHE A 91 15.13 -7.78 7.37
C PHE A 91 16.04 -6.57 7.11
N LYS A 92 16.16 -5.64 8.06
CA LYS A 92 16.93 -4.39 7.88
C LYS A 92 18.39 -4.66 7.56
N ARG A 93 19.00 -5.61 8.26
CA ARG A 93 20.40 -6.00 8.03
C ARG A 93 20.59 -6.54 6.62
N VAL A 94 19.82 -7.57 6.23
CA VAL A 94 19.93 -8.18 4.91
C VAL A 94 19.61 -7.19 3.79
N PHE A 95 18.61 -6.33 3.98
CA PHE A 95 18.29 -5.26 3.04
C PHE A 95 19.49 -4.33 2.79
N SER A 96 20.12 -3.85 3.86
CA SER A 96 21.31 -2.97 3.76
C SER A 96 22.50 -3.68 3.12
N GLU A 97 22.75 -4.95 3.47
CA GLU A 97 23.83 -5.75 2.87
C GLU A 97 23.64 -5.91 1.35
N ARG A 98 22.40 -6.10 0.90
CA ARG A 98 22.08 -6.27 -0.52
C ARG A 98 22.18 -4.98 -1.34
N GLU A 99 21.88 -3.81 -0.76
CA GLU A 99 21.89 -2.54 -1.51
C GLU A 99 23.28 -2.15 -2.05
N SER A 100 24.35 -2.51 -1.36
CA SER A 100 25.73 -2.21 -1.79
C SER A 100 26.43 -3.35 -2.54
N LEU A 101 25.79 -4.53 -2.63
CA LEU A 101 26.45 -5.73 -3.13
C LEU A 101 26.43 -5.77 -4.66
N GLN A 102 27.60 -5.96 -5.25
CA GLN A 102 27.75 -6.30 -6.67
C GLN A 102 28.11 -7.78 -6.85
N VAL A 103 27.61 -8.37 -7.92
CA VAL A 103 27.81 -9.78 -8.28
C VAL A 103 28.04 -9.90 -9.78
N GLU A 104 28.60 -11.02 -10.23
CA GLU A 104 28.79 -11.30 -11.66
C GLU A 104 27.46 -11.65 -12.35
N ASN A 105 26.61 -12.44 -11.68
CA ASN A 105 25.33 -12.87 -12.20
C ASN A 105 24.33 -13.14 -11.07
N HIS A 106 23.08 -13.40 -11.45
CA HIS A 106 21.98 -13.67 -10.51
C HIS A 106 21.65 -15.16 -10.43
N HIS A 107 22.60 -16.07 -10.69
CA HIS A 107 22.32 -17.51 -10.72
C HIS A 107 21.98 -18.04 -9.33
N CYS A 108 21.11 -19.03 -9.28
CA CYS A 108 20.86 -19.78 -8.06
C CYS A 108 22.04 -20.70 -7.73
N ASP A 109 22.27 -20.88 -6.43
CA ASP A 109 23.15 -21.93 -5.96
C ASP A 109 22.56 -23.33 -6.23
N SER A 110 23.43 -24.34 -6.19
CA SER A 110 23.05 -25.73 -6.50
C SER A 110 22.11 -26.38 -5.48
N SER A 111 21.86 -25.77 -4.32
CA SER A 111 20.93 -26.26 -3.30
C SER A 111 19.48 -25.84 -3.54
N VAL A 112 19.23 -24.86 -4.41
CA VAL A 112 17.86 -24.44 -4.76
C VAL A 112 17.10 -25.60 -5.40
N ARG A 113 15.90 -25.88 -4.88
CA ARG A 113 15.00 -26.94 -5.35
C ARG A 113 13.65 -26.43 -5.86
N HIS A 114 13.30 -25.21 -5.49
CA HIS A 114 11.97 -24.67 -5.70
C HIS A 114 12.03 -23.31 -6.37
N VAL A 115 10.97 -22.99 -7.10
CA VAL A 115 10.82 -21.72 -7.80
C VAL A 115 9.44 -21.12 -7.58
N LEU A 116 9.36 -19.80 -7.70
CA LEU A 116 8.11 -19.05 -7.66
C LEU A 116 8.04 -18.07 -8.85
N ASN A 117 6.84 -17.58 -9.15
CA ASN A 117 6.67 -16.61 -10.22
C ASN A 117 7.18 -15.23 -9.77
N VAL A 118 8.13 -14.66 -10.51
CA VAL A 118 8.68 -13.33 -10.17
C VAL A 118 7.62 -12.23 -10.07
N ARG A 119 6.48 -12.37 -10.77
CA ARG A 119 5.39 -11.38 -10.75
C ARG A 119 4.71 -11.26 -9.39
N ASP A 120 4.89 -12.23 -8.52
CA ASP A 120 4.39 -12.22 -7.15
C ASP A 120 5.40 -11.58 -6.17
N LEU A 121 6.55 -11.11 -6.66
CA LEU A 121 7.57 -10.41 -5.88
C LEU A 121 7.50 -8.91 -6.10
N TYR A 122 7.72 -8.12 -5.04
CA TYR A 122 7.81 -6.66 -5.09
C TYR A 122 9.01 -6.16 -4.29
N VAL A 123 9.70 -5.13 -4.79
CA VAL A 123 10.79 -4.48 -4.03
C VAL A 123 10.18 -3.54 -3.00
N LEU A 124 9.84 -4.10 -1.83
CA LEU A 124 9.27 -3.35 -0.72
C LEU A 124 10.39 -3.08 0.28
N LYS A 125 10.90 -1.84 0.30
CA LYS A 125 11.97 -1.40 1.22
C LYS A 125 11.52 -1.31 2.70
N LYS A 126 10.25 -1.59 2.99
CA LYS A 126 9.68 -1.48 4.34
C LYS A 126 9.79 -2.83 5.06
N PRO A 127 10.47 -2.90 6.22
CA PRO A 127 10.49 -4.11 7.02
C PRO A 127 9.10 -4.42 7.58
N PRO A 128 8.83 -5.69 7.95
CA PRO A 128 7.66 -6.01 8.75
C PRO A 128 7.73 -5.28 10.10
N PHE A 129 6.62 -4.66 10.50
CA PHE A 129 6.45 -3.98 11.77
C PHE A 129 5.64 -4.84 12.75
N PHE A 130 6.07 -4.89 14.00
CA PHE A 130 5.37 -5.58 15.07
C PHE A 130 5.14 -4.62 16.21
N ASP A 131 3.90 -4.62 16.70
CA ASP A 131 3.58 -3.90 17.92
C ASP A 131 4.35 -4.48 19.11
N PRO A 132 4.79 -3.63 20.03
CA PRO A 132 5.32 -4.07 21.31
C PRO A 132 4.28 -4.93 22.05
N PRO A 133 4.70 -6.05 22.67
CA PRO A 133 3.79 -6.81 23.51
C PRO A 133 3.31 -5.94 24.67
N GLY A 134 2.07 -6.13 25.08
CA GLY A 134 1.47 -5.38 26.19
C GLY A 134 -0.03 -5.22 26.02
N GLN A 135 -0.64 -4.69 27.07
CA GLN A 135 -2.03 -4.25 27.11
C GLN A 135 -1.97 -2.89 27.79
N GLY A 136 -2.72 -1.91 27.28
CA GLY A 136 -2.82 -0.62 27.94
C GLY A 136 -3.78 -0.68 29.14
N ASP A 137 -4.26 0.49 29.56
CA ASP A 137 -5.17 0.65 30.70
C ASP A 137 -6.59 0.98 30.17
N PRO A 138 -7.54 0.03 30.22
CA PRO A 138 -8.92 0.25 29.77
C PRO A 138 -9.63 1.41 30.47
N ALA A 139 -9.40 1.62 31.76
CA ALA A 139 -10.09 2.65 32.53
C ALA A 139 -9.54 4.04 32.19
N ALA A 140 -8.21 4.17 32.02
CA ALA A 140 -7.61 5.40 31.54
C ALA A 140 -8.03 5.72 30.09
N ALA A 141 -8.07 4.69 29.24
CA ALA A 141 -8.52 4.80 27.86
C ALA A 141 -9.98 5.27 27.76
N GLU A 142 -10.88 4.74 28.58
CA GLU A 142 -12.28 5.18 28.62
C GLU A 142 -12.42 6.66 28.98
N ARG A 143 -11.66 7.15 29.97
CA ARG A 143 -11.69 8.57 30.37
C ARG A 143 -11.23 9.53 29.28
N GLN A 144 -10.48 9.07 28.29
CA GLN A 144 -10.03 9.88 27.15
C GLN A 144 -11.05 9.94 26.01
N GLY A 145 -12.13 9.15 26.06
CA GLY A 145 -13.13 9.10 25.00
C GLY A 145 -13.97 10.37 24.92
N GLN A 146 -14.11 10.92 23.73
CA GLN A 146 -14.86 12.15 23.44
C GLN A 146 -16.38 11.92 23.33
N SER A 147 -16.79 10.67 23.10
CA SER A 147 -18.18 10.23 22.95
C SER A 147 -18.36 8.83 23.53
N ARG A 148 -19.61 8.35 23.58
CA ARG A 148 -19.88 6.96 23.99
C ARG A 148 -19.27 5.93 23.03
N LEU A 149 -19.24 6.21 21.73
CA LEU A 149 -18.66 5.30 20.75
C LEU A 149 -17.13 5.28 20.86
N ASP A 150 -16.50 6.45 20.96
CA ASP A 150 -15.05 6.60 21.15
C ASP A 150 -14.59 5.90 22.44
N GLN A 151 -15.32 6.08 23.55
CA GLN A 151 -15.06 5.36 24.81
C GLN A 151 -14.96 3.84 24.61
N ILE A 152 -15.91 3.24 23.88
CA ILE A 152 -15.94 1.80 23.63
C ILE A 152 -14.76 1.38 22.74
N VAL A 153 -14.46 2.15 21.69
CA VAL A 153 -13.30 1.88 20.82
C VAL A 153 -12.00 1.91 21.62
N ARG A 154 -11.81 2.91 22.47
CA ARG A 154 -10.61 3.01 23.32
C ARG A 154 -10.52 1.86 24.32
N VAL A 155 -11.62 1.46 24.95
CA VAL A 155 -11.65 0.28 25.83
C VAL A 155 -11.30 -0.99 25.04
N PHE A 156 -11.84 -1.16 23.84
CA PHE A 156 -11.49 -2.30 22.98
C PHE A 156 -9.99 -2.32 22.66
N HIS A 157 -9.37 -1.20 22.28
CA HIS A 157 -7.94 -1.16 21.93
C HIS A 157 -7.05 -1.52 23.12
N ASN A 158 -7.51 -1.29 24.34
CA ASN A 158 -6.79 -1.60 25.58
C ASN A 158 -7.20 -2.95 26.18
N SER A 159 -7.97 -3.76 25.44
CA SER A 159 -8.45 -5.07 25.89
C SER A 159 -7.49 -6.23 25.55
N PRO A 160 -7.57 -7.36 26.27
CA PRO A 160 -6.89 -8.60 25.88
C PRO A 160 -7.31 -9.09 24.48
N GLU A 161 -8.55 -8.85 24.06
CA GLU A 161 -9.06 -9.22 22.75
C GLU A 161 -8.27 -8.53 21.64
N CYS A 162 -8.04 -7.22 21.74
CA CYS A 162 -7.28 -6.48 20.73
C CYS A 162 -5.81 -6.90 20.78
N ALA A 163 -5.20 -7.01 21.96
CA ALA A 163 -3.80 -7.43 22.09
C ALA A 163 -3.52 -8.80 21.42
N SER A 164 -4.50 -9.71 21.41
CA SER A 164 -4.38 -11.00 20.73
C SER A 164 -4.25 -10.91 19.20
N VAL A 165 -4.73 -9.83 18.58
CA VAL A 165 -4.69 -9.61 17.12
C VAL A 165 -3.24 -9.51 16.64
N ASP A 166 -2.40 -8.81 17.40
CA ASP A 166 -1.02 -8.46 17.03
C ASP A 166 0.02 -9.56 17.26
N ALA A 167 -0.35 -10.63 17.97
CA ALA A 167 0.53 -11.75 18.29
C ALA A 167 1.13 -12.47 17.05
N THR A 168 0.50 -12.31 15.88
CA THR A 168 1.02 -12.76 14.59
C THR A 168 0.70 -11.72 13.50
N LEU A 169 1.54 -11.63 12.47
CA LEU A 169 1.31 -10.74 11.32
C LEU A 169 0.19 -11.24 10.41
N LEU A 170 0.26 -12.52 10.05
CA LEU A 170 -0.60 -13.10 9.03
C LEU A 170 -2.04 -13.25 9.56
N GLY A 171 -3.05 -12.79 8.83
CA GLY A 171 -4.47 -12.97 9.19
C GLY A 171 -5.04 -11.96 10.21
N ARG A 172 -4.34 -10.85 10.46
CA ARG A 172 -4.77 -9.82 11.45
C ARG A 172 -6.19 -9.30 11.22
N ARG A 173 -6.60 -9.07 9.97
CA ARG A 173 -7.96 -8.55 9.68
C ARG A 173 -9.07 -9.51 10.12
N ALA A 174 -8.91 -10.81 9.87
CA ALA A 174 -9.86 -11.83 10.32
C ALA A 174 -9.85 -11.97 11.84
N ARG A 175 -8.66 -11.96 12.47
CA ARG A 175 -8.55 -11.96 13.93
C ARG A 175 -9.18 -10.74 14.59
N LEU A 176 -9.06 -9.57 13.97
CA LEU A 176 -9.69 -8.36 14.50
C LEU A 176 -11.21 -8.48 14.53
N ALA A 177 -11.81 -9.01 13.46
CA ALA A 177 -13.25 -9.24 13.42
C ALA A 177 -13.69 -10.14 14.59
N LEU A 178 -12.98 -11.27 14.77
CA LEU A 178 -13.22 -12.19 15.88
C LEU A 178 -12.93 -11.57 17.26
N ALA A 179 -11.94 -10.69 17.37
CA ALA A 179 -11.62 -10.00 18.61
C ALA A 179 -12.74 -9.03 19.02
N TRP A 180 -13.27 -8.27 18.07
CA TRP A 180 -14.45 -7.44 18.29
C TRP A 180 -15.67 -8.27 18.68
N ASP A 181 -15.92 -9.39 18.01
CA ASP A 181 -17.07 -10.25 18.33
C ASP A 181 -16.98 -10.78 19.78
N ARG A 182 -15.79 -11.25 20.19
CA ARG A 182 -15.54 -11.67 21.58
C ARG A 182 -15.70 -10.52 22.58
N PHE A 183 -15.20 -9.34 22.24
CA PHE A 183 -15.31 -8.14 23.08
C PHE A 183 -16.78 -7.75 23.26
N MET A 184 -17.56 -7.71 22.19
CA MET A 184 -18.99 -7.40 22.23
C MET A 184 -19.76 -8.41 23.09
N SER A 185 -19.51 -9.72 22.93
CA SER A 185 -20.15 -10.75 23.75
C SER A 185 -19.83 -10.64 25.24
N LYS A 186 -18.64 -10.15 25.61
CA LYS A 186 -18.26 -9.96 27.02
C LYS A 186 -18.87 -8.71 27.66
N HIS A 187 -19.39 -7.79 26.87
CA HIS A 187 -19.87 -6.48 27.31
C HIS A 187 -21.33 -6.20 26.95
N ASP A 188 -22.09 -7.22 26.55
CA ASP A 188 -23.52 -7.13 26.19
C ASP A 188 -24.41 -6.63 27.34
N GLY A 189 -24.03 -6.87 28.60
CA GLY A 189 -24.69 -6.31 29.79
C GLY A 189 -24.28 -4.88 30.14
N ARG A 190 -23.20 -4.34 29.54
CA ARG A 190 -22.69 -2.98 29.84
C ARG A 190 -23.13 -1.95 28.80
N TRP A 191 -23.20 -2.37 27.53
CA TRP A 191 -23.58 -1.54 26.40
C TRP A 191 -24.58 -2.28 25.53
N ASP A 192 -25.59 -1.59 25.02
CA ASP A 192 -26.55 -2.22 24.12
C ASP A 192 -25.90 -2.62 22.79
N ALA A 193 -26.50 -3.62 22.13
CA ALA A 193 -25.97 -4.20 20.89
C ALA A 193 -25.80 -3.18 19.75
N THR A 194 -26.68 -2.17 19.67
CA THR A 194 -26.61 -1.15 18.61
C THR A 194 -25.41 -0.23 18.84
N THR A 195 -25.19 0.20 20.09
CA THR A 195 -24.04 1.02 20.47
C THR A 195 -22.72 0.27 20.24
N LEU A 196 -22.65 -1.01 20.63
CA LEU A 196 -21.48 -1.86 20.37
C LEU A 196 -21.18 -2.02 18.88
N ALA A 197 -22.21 -2.29 18.06
CA ALA A 197 -22.05 -2.39 16.61
C ALA A 197 -21.56 -1.08 15.98
N ARG A 198 -22.09 0.06 16.44
CA ARG A 198 -21.65 1.39 15.98
C ARG A 198 -20.21 1.70 16.38
N ALA A 199 -19.78 1.31 17.58
CA ALA A 199 -18.39 1.48 18.01
C ALA A 199 -17.43 0.66 17.12
N LYS A 200 -17.78 -0.61 16.81
CA LYS A 200 -17.02 -1.44 15.86
C LYS A 200 -16.95 -0.79 14.47
N HIS A 201 -18.06 -0.24 13.96
CA HIS A 201 -18.08 0.46 12.67
C HIS A 201 -17.21 1.72 12.67
N LEU A 202 -17.23 2.50 13.76
CA LEU A 202 -16.40 3.69 13.94
C LEU A 202 -14.91 3.33 13.94
N ASP A 203 -14.51 2.30 14.69
CA ASP A 203 -13.12 1.82 14.72
C ASP A 203 -12.61 1.47 13.31
N TYR A 204 -13.31 0.59 12.62
CA TYR A 204 -12.92 0.18 11.26
C TYR A 204 -12.85 1.37 10.30
N SER A 205 -13.81 2.30 10.36
CA SER A 205 -13.82 3.48 9.50
C SER A 205 -12.64 4.42 9.81
N MET A 206 -12.33 4.62 11.09
CA MET A 206 -11.21 5.46 11.52
C MET A 206 -9.86 4.85 11.16
N ARG A 207 -9.68 3.54 11.35
CA ARG A 207 -8.47 2.83 10.92
C ARG A 207 -8.23 3.01 9.43
N THR A 208 -9.26 2.76 8.60
CA THR A 208 -9.17 2.96 7.15
C THR A 208 -8.88 4.42 6.81
N ALA A 209 -9.57 5.38 7.42
CA ALA A 209 -9.33 6.80 7.17
C ALA A 209 -7.88 7.22 7.49
N ILE A 210 -7.34 6.79 8.64
CA ILE A 210 -5.96 7.10 9.05
C ILE A 210 -4.93 6.48 8.10
N TYR A 211 -5.14 5.25 7.66
CA TYR A 211 -4.18 4.52 6.82
C TYR A 211 -4.25 4.90 5.33
N GLU A 212 -5.42 5.30 4.83
CA GLU A 212 -5.56 5.84 3.48
C GLU A 212 -5.20 7.33 3.41
N GLY A 213 -5.49 8.12 4.45
CA GLY A 213 -5.29 9.58 4.52
C GLY A 213 -3.86 10.05 4.80
N HIS A 214 -2.84 9.31 4.33
CA HIS A 214 -1.40 9.60 4.46
C HIS A 214 -0.92 10.02 5.87
N LEU A 215 -0.32 9.07 6.60
CA LEU A 215 0.20 9.28 7.96
C LEU A 215 1.14 10.49 8.13
N ASP A 216 1.91 10.85 7.10
CA ASP A 216 2.87 11.96 7.18
C ASP A 216 2.23 13.34 7.09
N ARG A 217 0.97 13.43 6.65
CA ARG A 217 0.19 14.69 6.72
C ARG A 217 -0.25 15.01 8.15
N GLY A 218 -0.15 14.06 9.08
CA GLY A 218 -0.43 14.25 10.50
C GLY A 218 -1.77 14.91 10.74
N CYS A 219 -1.75 15.94 11.58
CA CYS A 219 -2.91 16.71 12.00
C CYS A 219 -3.05 18.05 11.23
N SER A 220 -2.49 18.12 10.02
CA SER A 220 -2.73 19.26 9.13
C SER A 220 -4.20 19.36 8.73
N ALA A 221 -4.65 20.56 8.34
CA ALA A 221 -6.01 20.79 7.88
C ALA A 221 -6.35 19.87 6.68
N TYR A 222 -5.46 19.82 5.68
CA TYR A 222 -5.64 18.98 4.50
C TYR A 222 -5.73 17.49 4.88
N GLY A 223 -4.80 16.97 5.67
CA GLY A 223 -4.80 15.57 6.10
C GLY A 223 -6.07 15.17 6.87
N ALA A 224 -6.58 16.04 7.75
CA ALA A 224 -7.84 15.75 8.45
C ALA A 224 -9.06 15.81 7.52
N CYS A 225 -9.10 16.77 6.59
CA CYS A 225 -10.17 16.84 5.59
C CYS A 225 -10.17 15.62 4.67
N GLU A 226 -9.01 15.10 4.28
CA GLU A 226 -8.92 13.85 3.52
C GLU A 226 -9.45 12.65 4.30
N ARG A 227 -9.11 12.53 5.59
CA ARG A 227 -9.70 11.50 6.46
C ARG A 227 -11.22 11.61 6.46
N ASN A 228 -11.78 12.82 6.57
CA ASN A 228 -13.21 13.06 6.48
C ASN A 228 -13.79 12.62 5.12
N VAL A 229 -13.10 12.87 4.00
CA VAL A 229 -13.50 12.39 2.66
C VAL A 229 -13.50 10.86 2.59
N VAL A 230 -12.49 10.19 3.17
CA VAL A 230 -12.46 8.71 3.23
C VAL A 230 -13.65 8.17 4.03
N VAL A 231 -13.96 8.76 5.18
CA VAL A 231 -15.14 8.39 5.99
C VAL A 231 -16.44 8.66 5.23
N LEU A 232 -16.55 9.78 4.51
CA LEU A 232 -17.70 10.09 3.66
C LEU A 232 -17.88 9.04 2.54
N SER A 233 -16.78 8.60 1.92
CA SER A 233 -16.80 7.52 0.93
C SER A 233 -17.30 6.20 1.52
N ILE A 234 -16.88 5.84 2.74
CA ILE A 234 -17.37 4.66 3.46
C ILE A 234 -18.88 4.81 3.72
N ARG A 235 -19.31 5.95 4.26
CA ARG A 235 -20.70 6.26 4.56
C ARG A 235 -21.60 6.10 3.33
N ASN A 236 -21.24 6.72 2.21
CA ASN A 236 -22.08 6.73 1.01
C ASN A 236 -22.23 5.34 0.39
N ARG A 237 -21.17 4.52 0.44
CA ARG A 237 -21.24 3.11 0.05
C ARG A 237 -22.15 2.32 1.00
N GLY A 238 -22.28 2.71 2.27
CA GLY A 238 -23.15 2.03 3.23
C GLY A 238 -24.61 2.46 3.17
N VAL A 239 -24.88 3.76 3.03
CA VAL A 239 -26.23 4.34 3.22
C VAL A 239 -26.99 4.54 1.90
N GLY A 240 -26.31 4.73 0.77
CA GLY A 240 -26.97 4.95 -0.53
C GLY A 240 -26.68 3.91 -1.59
N HIS A 241 -25.53 3.22 -1.49
CA HIS A 241 -25.00 2.38 -2.59
C HIS A 241 -24.38 1.10 -2.05
N CYS A 242 -25.14 0.39 -1.21
CA CYS A 242 -24.72 -0.85 -0.57
C CYS A 242 -24.58 -1.98 -1.60
N LEU A 243 -23.35 -2.15 -2.09
CA LEU A 243 -23.00 -3.19 -3.06
C LEU A 243 -22.16 -4.28 -2.38
N ALA A 244 -22.59 -5.53 -2.51
CA ALA A 244 -21.86 -6.69 -1.97
C ALA A 244 -20.40 -6.75 -2.47
N ARG A 245 -20.15 -6.42 -3.74
CA ARG A 245 -18.80 -6.35 -4.33
C ARG A 245 -17.90 -5.25 -3.75
N GLN A 246 -18.45 -4.33 -2.97
CA GLN A 246 -17.73 -3.27 -2.24
C GLN A 246 -17.74 -3.53 -0.72
N GLY A 247 -18.06 -4.76 -0.33
CA GLY A 247 -18.10 -5.22 1.06
C GLY A 247 -19.32 -4.83 1.86
N CYS A 248 -20.33 -4.22 1.25
CA CYS A 248 -21.55 -3.88 1.98
C CYS A 248 -22.51 -5.08 1.97
N ARG A 249 -22.74 -5.70 3.13
CA ARG A 249 -23.68 -6.84 3.28
C ARG A 249 -25.12 -6.39 3.54
N PHE A 250 -25.29 -5.23 4.18
CA PHE A 250 -26.59 -4.61 4.46
C PHE A 250 -26.43 -3.09 4.55
N PRO A 251 -27.50 -2.29 4.31
CA PRO A 251 -27.42 -0.83 4.42
C PRO A 251 -26.85 -0.38 5.78
N GLY A 252 -25.76 0.38 5.75
CA GLY A 252 -25.04 0.83 6.95
C GLY A 252 -23.90 -0.10 7.43
N ASP A 253 -23.54 -1.15 6.68
CA ASP A 253 -22.41 -2.04 6.97
C ASP A 253 -21.05 -1.36 6.70
N PHE A 254 -20.71 -0.35 7.51
CA PHE A 254 -19.46 0.40 7.39
C PHE A 254 -18.24 -0.48 7.68
N GLN A 255 -18.36 -1.48 8.56
CA GLN A 255 -17.30 -2.45 8.84
C GLN A 255 -16.97 -3.28 7.59
N GLY A 256 -17.98 -3.84 6.92
CA GLY A 256 -17.77 -4.59 5.68
C GLY A 256 -17.08 -3.75 4.61
N ILE A 257 -17.57 -2.52 4.39
CA ILE A 257 -17.02 -1.57 3.40
C ILE A 257 -15.56 -1.17 3.70
N ALA A 258 -15.22 -0.99 4.98
CA ALA A 258 -13.86 -0.67 5.43
C ALA A 258 -12.93 -1.89 5.38
N SER A 259 -13.47 -3.11 5.52
CA SER A 259 -12.68 -4.35 5.67
C SER A 259 -12.53 -5.21 4.42
N ASP A 260 -13.43 -5.14 3.44
CA ASP A 260 -13.28 -5.94 2.22
C ASP A 260 -12.33 -5.26 1.24
N VAL A 261 -11.30 -6.00 0.80
CA VAL A 261 -10.23 -5.47 -0.05
C VAL A 261 -10.82 -4.90 -1.34
N SER A 262 -10.59 -3.62 -1.55
CA SER A 262 -11.01 -2.86 -2.72
C SER A 262 -9.97 -1.78 -3.01
N GLN A 263 -10.17 -1.01 -4.08
CA GLN A 263 -9.27 0.09 -4.40
C GLN A 263 -9.23 1.22 -3.34
N TYR A 264 -10.13 1.22 -2.35
CA TYR A 264 -10.29 2.29 -1.35
C TYR A 264 -9.81 1.90 0.06
N ASN A 265 -9.22 0.73 0.21
CA ASN A 265 -8.64 0.27 1.47
C ASN A 265 -7.38 -0.59 1.20
N ILE A 266 -6.67 -0.31 0.10
CA ILE A 266 -5.47 -1.04 -0.31
C ILE A 266 -4.38 -0.84 0.73
N TRP A 267 -4.19 0.39 1.21
CA TRP A 267 -3.19 0.70 2.21
C TRP A 267 -3.58 0.08 3.53
N ASP A 268 -4.85 0.12 3.94
CA ASP A 268 -5.32 -0.63 5.12
C ASP A 268 -5.01 -2.12 5.00
N ALA A 269 -5.37 -2.77 3.90
CA ALA A 269 -5.13 -4.20 3.68
C ALA A 269 -3.63 -4.53 3.70
N TYR A 270 -2.82 -3.75 2.99
CA TYR A 270 -1.37 -3.93 2.91
C TYR A 270 -0.68 -3.66 4.26
N LEU A 271 -1.03 -2.58 4.94
CA LEU A 271 -0.43 -2.20 6.22
C LEU A 271 -0.81 -3.19 7.32
N THR A 272 -2.06 -3.64 7.38
CA THR A 272 -2.51 -4.59 8.41
C THR A 272 -2.05 -6.02 8.19
N GLN A 273 -1.79 -6.46 6.94
CA GLN A 273 -1.42 -7.85 6.67
C GLN A 273 0.08 -8.06 6.41
N ILE A 274 0.80 -7.05 5.92
CA ILE A 274 2.13 -7.23 5.32
C ILE A 274 3.20 -6.38 6.00
N SER A 275 2.98 -5.08 6.12
CA SER A 275 4.01 -4.16 6.63
C SER A 275 3.86 -3.80 8.11
N GLY A 276 2.72 -4.12 8.74
CA GLY A 276 2.64 -4.37 10.17
C GLY A 276 1.92 -3.35 11.05
N LEU A 277 1.23 -2.33 10.52
CA LEU A 277 0.47 -1.42 11.39
C LEU A 277 -0.71 -2.15 12.07
N THR A 278 -0.79 -2.02 13.38
CA THR A 278 -1.81 -2.65 14.23
C THR A 278 -3.21 -2.08 13.99
N SER A 279 -4.24 -2.80 14.42
CA SER A 279 -5.56 -2.23 14.63
C SER A 279 -5.74 -1.63 16.04
N CYS A 280 -4.85 -1.92 16.99
CA CYS A 280 -4.89 -1.52 18.39
C CYS A 280 -4.06 -0.25 18.70
N TYR A 281 -4.00 0.71 17.77
CA TYR A 281 -3.12 1.88 17.86
C TYR A 281 -3.50 2.90 18.96
N LEU A 282 -4.60 2.69 19.70
CA LEU A 282 -5.08 3.55 20.80
C LEU A 282 -4.72 3.01 22.19
N ARG A 283 -3.85 2.01 22.23
CA ARG A 283 -3.28 1.48 23.47
C ARG A 283 -2.54 2.58 24.25
N THR A 284 -2.88 2.74 25.52
CA THR A 284 -2.30 3.80 26.35
C THR A 284 -0.82 3.57 26.66
N ASP A 285 -0.37 2.30 26.69
CA ASP A 285 1.03 1.95 26.89
C ASP A 285 1.91 2.27 25.66
N LEU A 286 1.31 2.50 24.49
CA LEU A 286 2.01 2.91 23.27
C LEU A 286 2.17 4.43 23.15
N ALA A 287 1.44 5.23 23.92
CA ALA A 287 1.34 6.69 23.78
C ALA A 287 2.69 7.43 23.91
N LYS A 288 3.71 6.82 24.54
CA LYS A 288 5.05 7.41 24.68
C LYS A 288 5.96 7.19 23.47
N ARG A 289 5.51 6.44 22.47
CA ARG A 289 6.26 6.18 21.24
C ARG A 289 5.79 7.14 20.17
N GLU A 290 6.72 7.93 19.61
CA GLU A 290 6.43 9.03 18.67
C GLU A 290 5.45 8.64 17.54
N HIS A 291 5.62 7.46 16.94
CA HIS A 291 4.72 6.97 15.90
C HIS A 291 3.26 6.85 16.38
N TYR A 292 3.05 6.24 17.55
CA TYR A 292 1.71 6.02 18.09
C TYR A 292 1.12 7.29 18.66
N ASP A 293 1.91 8.14 19.32
CA ASP A 293 1.48 9.46 19.77
C ASP A 293 0.87 10.26 18.60
N ARG A 294 1.57 10.29 17.45
CA ARG A 294 1.07 10.94 16.23
C ARG A 294 -0.22 10.31 15.71
N VAL A 295 -0.31 8.98 15.66
CA VAL A 295 -1.52 8.26 15.20
C VAL A 295 -2.71 8.49 16.13
N GLN A 296 -2.49 8.48 17.45
CA GLN A 296 -3.50 8.73 18.46
C GLN A 296 -3.99 10.18 18.40
N ALA A 297 -3.10 11.14 18.15
CA ALA A 297 -3.46 12.54 17.94
C ALA A 297 -4.30 12.73 16.66
N MET A 298 -3.93 12.09 15.55
CA MET A 298 -4.73 12.08 14.32
C MET A 298 -6.13 11.50 14.56
N TYR A 299 -6.22 10.38 15.30
CA TYR A 299 -7.50 9.80 15.68
C TYR A 299 -8.35 10.78 16.50
N ALA A 300 -7.77 11.36 17.55
CA ALA A 300 -8.46 12.29 18.44
C ALA A 300 -8.94 13.56 17.71
N GLN A 301 -8.21 14.03 16.69
CA GLN A 301 -8.63 15.16 15.86
C GLN A 301 -9.85 14.83 14.98
N SER A 302 -9.95 13.59 14.49
CA SER A 302 -10.90 13.22 13.43
C SER A 302 -12.13 12.43 13.92
N VAL A 303 -12.10 11.83 15.11
CA VAL A 303 -13.16 10.90 15.56
C VAL A 303 -14.54 11.56 15.67
N GLY A 304 -14.64 12.79 16.17
CA GLY A 304 -15.91 13.51 16.28
C GLY A 304 -16.55 13.82 14.92
N ASP A 305 -15.75 14.23 13.92
CA ASP A 305 -16.20 14.43 12.55
C ASP A 305 -16.63 13.09 11.92
N ALA A 306 -15.86 12.02 12.14
CA ALA A 306 -16.18 10.70 11.62
C ALA A 306 -17.52 10.17 12.15
N GLU A 307 -17.78 10.29 13.46
CA GLU A 307 -19.08 9.96 14.04
C GLU A 307 -20.22 10.79 13.43
N THR A 308 -19.98 12.09 13.26
CA THR A 308 -20.94 13.02 12.66
C THR A 308 -21.27 12.64 11.21
N ILE A 309 -20.25 12.25 10.42
CA ILE A 309 -20.42 11.80 9.04
C ILE A 309 -21.20 10.48 8.99
N LEU A 310 -20.81 9.49 9.79
CA LEU A 310 -21.40 8.15 9.76
C LEU A 310 -22.85 8.13 10.27
N TYR A 311 -23.16 8.88 11.32
CA TYR A 311 -24.42 8.75 12.06
C TYR A 311 -25.27 10.01 12.16
N GLY A 312 -24.74 11.20 11.84
CA GLY A 312 -25.46 12.47 11.98
C GLY A 312 -26.48 12.76 10.87
N GLY A 313 -26.57 11.91 9.85
CA GLY A 313 -27.46 12.10 8.71
C GLY A 313 -27.05 13.26 7.79
N THR A 314 -27.89 13.55 6.82
CA THR A 314 -27.62 14.51 5.74
C THR A 314 -27.35 15.95 6.22
N PRO A 315 -28.11 16.52 7.18
CA PRO A 315 -27.83 17.87 7.71
C PRO A 315 -26.47 17.97 8.44
N ALA A 316 -25.99 16.87 9.01
CA ALA A 316 -24.69 16.85 9.68
C ALA A 316 -23.53 16.90 8.69
N LEU A 317 -23.68 16.33 7.49
CA LEU A 317 -22.69 16.43 6.42
C LEU A 317 -22.41 17.89 6.04
N ALA A 318 -23.47 18.71 5.92
CA ALA A 318 -23.32 20.13 5.61
C ALA A 318 -22.59 20.93 6.71
N ARG A 319 -22.59 20.45 7.96
CA ARG A 319 -21.85 21.07 9.06
C ARG A 319 -20.36 20.74 9.04
N VAL A 320 -20.01 19.51 8.67
CA VAL A 320 -18.61 19.06 8.54
C VAL A 320 -17.99 19.62 7.26
N PHE A 321 -18.71 19.51 6.13
CA PHE A 321 -18.25 19.93 4.81
C PHE A 321 -18.84 21.26 4.37
N ARG A 322 -18.56 22.32 5.14
CA ARG A 322 -19.17 23.64 4.92
C ARG A 322 -18.78 24.22 3.56
N GLY A 323 -19.76 24.56 2.74
CA GLY A 323 -19.55 25.14 1.41
C GLY A 323 -19.55 24.12 0.28
N THR A 324 -19.55 22.81 0.56
CA THR A 324 -19.76 21.80 -0.48
C THR A 324 -21.25 21.48 -0.61
N PRO A 325 -21.82 21.51 -1.84
CA PRO A 325 -23.22 21.17 -2.05
C PRO A 325 -23.55 19.76 -1.59
N LEU A 326 -24.67 19.61 -0.89
CA LEU A 326 -25.08 18.35 -0.29
C LEU A 326 -25.26 17.21 -1.31
N GLY A 327 -25.81 17.53 -2.49
CA GLY A 327 -25.96 16.56 -3.56
C GLY A 327 -24.62 16.00 -4.04
N GLU A 328 -23.57 16.83 -4.07
CA GLU A 328 -22.21 16.38 -4.40
C GLU A 328 -21.65 15.47 -3.30
N LEU A 329 -21.87 15.83 -2.03
CA LEU A 329 -21.43 15.02 -0.89
C LEU A 329 -22.05 13.63 -0.91
N THR A 330 -23.34 13.49 -1.19
CA THR A 330 -24.03 12.18 -1.22
C THR A 330 -23.77 11.38 -2.49
N GLU A 331 -23.39 12.05 -3.57
CA GLU A 331 -23.01 11.42 -4.84
C GLU A 331 -21.53 11.08 -4.95
N LEU A 332 -20.69 11.39 -3.94
CA LEU A 332 -19.30 10.94 -3.90
C LEU A 332 -19.25 9.41 -3.96
N ARG A 333 -18.53 8.89 -4.96
CA ARG A 333 -18.40 7.45 -5.26
C ARG A 333 -16.98 6.95 -5.14
N HIS A 334 -16.07 7.70 -5.73
CA HIS A 334 -14.66 7.34 -5.84
C HIS A 334 -13.82 8.41 -5.17
N TYR A 335 -12.66 8.01 -4.67
CA TYR A 335 -11.53 8.89 -4.53
C TYR A 335 -10.29 8.14 -4.99
N TYR A 336 -9.26 8.87 -5.39
CA TYR A 336 -7.94 8.29 -5.61
C TYR A 336 -6.86 9.32 -5.31
N HIS A 337 -5.64 8.82 -5.11
CA HIS A 337 -4.46 9.64 -4.88
C HIS A 337 -3.62 9.66 -6.16
N PRO A 338 -3.57 10.77 -6.91
CA PRO A 338 -2.74 10.88 -8.10
C PRO A 338 -1.28 10.42 -7.91
N PRO A 339 -0.60 10.69 -6.77
CA PRO A 339 0.77 10.20 -6.55
C PRO A 339 0.91 8.68 -6.57
N ALA A 340 -0.13 7.94 -6.19
CA ALA A 340 -0.15 6.47 -6.15
C ALA A 340 -0.46 5.83 -7.52
N MET A 341 -0.88 6.62 -8.51
CA MET A 341 -1.23 6.10 -9.83
C MET A 341 0.02 5.67 -10.63
N GLY A 342 -0.21 4.89 -11.69
CA GLY A 342 0.85 4.37 -12.54
C GLY A 342 1.76 5.49 -13.07
N LYS A 343 3.05 5.42 -12.76
CA LYS A 343 4.04 6.43 -13.16
C LYS A 343 4.30 6.39 -14.65
N CYS A 344 4.34 7.57 -15.27
CA CYS A 344 4.57 7.79 -16.69
C CYS A 344 5.78 8.69 -16.91
N PHE A 345 6.44 8.48 -18.05
CA PHE A 345 7.62 9.25 -18.45
C PHE A 345 7.50 9.65 -19.93
N PRO A 346 6.49 10.44 -20.33
CA PRO A 346 6.25 10.77 -21.75
C PRO A 346 7.35 11.64 -22.36
N GLN A 347 8.23 12.20 -21.54
CA GLN A 347 9.41 12.96 -21.96
C GLN A 347 10.61 12.06 -22.27
N HIS A 348 10.50 10.75 -22.03
CA HIS A 348 11.54 9.76 -22.28
C HIS A 348 11.02 8.71 -23.24
N ASP A 349 11.84 8.37 -24.23
CA ASP A 349 11.47 7.37 -25.22
C ASP A 349 11.66 5.96 -24.66
N ARG A 350 10.72 5.07 -25.01
CA ARG A 350 10.88 3.61 -24.84
C ARG A 350 11.14 3.17 -23.39
N ILE A 351 10.51 3.84 -22.43
CA ILE A 351 10.54 3.44 -21.01
C ILE A 351 9.60 2.28 -20.76
N GLU A 352 10.15 1.16 -20.29
CA GLU A 352 9.42 -0.07 -20.09
C GLU A 352 9.48 -0.53 -18.62
N TYR A 353 8.34 -0.98 -18.09
CA TYR A 353 8.27 -1.57 -16.75
C TYR A 353 8.46 -3.08 -16.81
N MET A 354 9.61 -3.54 -16.32
CA MET A 354 9.94 -4.95 -16.20
C MET A 354 9.32 -5.54 -14.92
N SER A 355 8.09 -6.04 -15.03
CA SER A 355 7.49 -6.88 -13.96
C SER A 355 8.28 -8.16 -13.68
N GLY A 356 9.12 -8.58 -14.63
CA GLY A 356 9.95 -9.77 -14.53
C GLY A 356 10.52 -10.14 -15.89
N ALA A 357 11.83 -10.02 -16.07
CA ALA A 357 12.55 -10.33 -17.28
C ALA A 357 13.94 -10.88 -16.95
N VAL A 358 14.56 -11.53 -17.93
CA VAL A 358 15.95 -11.97 -17.88
C VAL A 358 16.74 -11.19 -18.92
N ALA A 359 17.91 -10.71 -18.54
CA ALA A 359 18.91 -10.24 -19.49
C ALA A 359 20.15 -11.13 -19.43
N LYS A 360 20.84 -11.27 -20.57
CA LYS A 360 21.98 -12.18 -20.72
C LYS A 360 23.20 -11.52 -21.34
N GLN A 361 24.38 -11.98 -20.93
CA GLN A 361 25.66 -11.67 -21.55
C GLN A 361 26.52 -12.93 -21.49
N GLY A 362 26.74 -13.60 -22.63
CA GLY A 362 27.42 -14.90 -22.63
C GLY A 362 26.71 -15.94 -21.77
N ALA A 363 27.39 -16.48 -20.76
CA ALA A 363 26.83 -17.42 -19.79
C ALA A 363 26.11 -16.72 -18.62
N ASP A 364 26.34 -15.43 -18.42
CA ASP A 364 25.80 -14.67 -17.31
C ASP A 364 24.37 -14.22 -17.57
N HIS A 365 23.58 -14.24 -16.49
CA HIS A 365 22.16 -13.94 -16.53
C HIS A 365 21.81 -13.06 -15.34
N VAL A 366 21.05 -12.00 -15.61
CA VAL A 366 20.55 -11.06 -14.59
C VAL A 366 19.04 -10.99 -14.61
N LEU A 367 18.46 -11.06 -13.43
CA LEU A 367 17.04 -10.83 -13.18
C LEU A 367 16.72 -9.33 -13.17
N LEU A 368 15.77 -8.91 -14.00
CA LEU A 368 15.13 -7.61 -13.95
C LEU A 368 13.71 -7.78 -13.38
N ALA A 369 13.50 -7.40 -12.12
CA ALA A 369 12.22 -7.56 -11.43
C ALA A 369 11.76 -6.25 -10.79
N ASN A 370 10.54 -5.82 -11.09
CA ASN A 370 9.94 -4.55 -10.65
C ASN A 370 10.84 -3.33 -10.92
N THR A 371 11.57 -3.36 -12.02
CA THR A 371 12.44 -2.26 -12.44
C THR A 371 11.89 -1.59 -13.69
N ARG A 372 12.28 -0.34 -13.92
CA ARG A 372 12.11 0.31 -15.22
C ARG A 372 13.43 0.29 -15.97
N ILE A 373 13.33 0.19 -17.28
CA ILE A 373 14.48 0.28 -18.18
C ILE A 373 14.16 1.25 -19.30
N GLU A 374 15.18 1.94 -19.77
CA GLU A 374 15.14 2.58 -21.08
C GLU A 374 15.62 1.54 -22.11
N VAL A 375 14.79 1.25 -23.10
CA VAL A 375 15.11 0.23 -24.10
C VAL A 375 15.88 0.83 -25.26
N GLY A 376 17.09 0.33 -25.49
CA GLY A 376 17.97 0.71 -26.58
C GLY A 376 17.74 -0.11 -27.85
N GLU A 377 18.78 -0.21 -28.67
CA GLU A 377 18.72 -0.91 -29.97
C GLU A 377 18.48 -2.41 -29.82
N ARG A 378 17.87 -3.00 -30.85
CA ARG A 378 17.69 -4.45 -30.93
C ARG A 378 19.02 -5.12 -31.26
N VAL A 379 19.40 -6.14 -30.50
CA VAL A 379 20.60 -6.94 -30.72
C VAL A 379 20.25 -8.41 -30.63
N GLY A 380 20.39 -9.12 -31.76
CA GLY A 380 20.01 -10.53 -31.87
C GLY A 380 18.56 -10.77 -31.44
N SER A 381 18.38 -11.62 -30.43
CA SER A 381 17.05 -12.02 -29.91
C SER A 381 16.49 -11.07 -28.83
N GLY A 382 17.12 -9.92 -28.58
CA GLY A 382 16.76 -9.04 -27.46
C GLY A 382 17.08 -7.57 -27.73
N TYR A 383 17.16 -6.79 -26.65
CA TYR A 383 17.46 -5.35 -26.72
C TYR A 383 18.57 -4.97 -25.74
N ARG A 384 19.39 -3.99 -26.11
CA ARG A 384 20.19 -3.24 -25.13
C ARG A 384 19.26 -2.46 -24.22
N PHE A 385 19.70 -2.15 -23.02
CA PHE A 385 18.92 -1.35 -22.09
C PHE A 385 19.81 -0.64 -21.08
N GLN A 386 19.27 0.41 -20.46
CA GLN A 386 19.84 1.06 -19.29
C GLN A 386 18.82 1.06 -18.16
N ALA A 387 19.30 1.06 -16.91
CA ALA A 387 18.43 1.14 -15.75
C ALA A 387 17.79 2.53 -15.70
N PHE A 388 16.46 2.59 -15.67
CA PHE A 388 15.71 3.82 -15.51
C PHE A 388 15.29 3.96 -14.04
N ARG A 389 16.01 4.79 -13.29
CA ARG A 389 15.77 5.07 -11.88
C ARG A 389 15.05 6.40 -11.74
N PHE A 390 14.19 6.51 -10.76
CA PHE A 390 13.59 7.78 -10.39
C PHE A 390 13.34 7.83 -8.89
N GLU A 391 13.42 9.03 -8.33
CA GLU A 391 13.03 9.33 -6.95
C GLU A 391 11.92 10.38 -6.98
N GLN A 392 10.89 10.19 -6.16
CA GLN A 392 9.84 11.19 -6.03
C GLN A 392 10.29 12.22 -4.99
N ASP A 393 10.66 13.41 -5.46
CA ASP A 393 11.03 14.55 -4.62
C ASP A 393 9.95 15.63 -4.72
N GLY A 394 9.09 15.70 -3.70
CA GLY A 394 7.92 16.57 -3.68
C GLY A 394 7.00 16.34 -4.90
N LEU A 395 6.98 17.32 -5.80
CA LEU A 395 6.17 17.33 -7.04
C LEU A 395 6.95 16.86 -8.28
N ILE A 396 8.21 16.46 -8.14
CA ILE A 396 9.09 16.09 -9.24
C ILE A 396 9.42 14.59 -9.16
N ASP A 397 9.44 13.91 -10.31
CA ASP A 397 10.12 12.63 -10.43
C ASP A 397 11.55 12.89 -10.95
N ALA A 398 12.53 12.88 -10.06
CA ALA A 398 13.94 13.07 -10.41
C ALA A 398 14.46 11.79 -11.08
N VAL A 399 14.70 11.84 -12.39
CA VAL A 399 15.09 10.69 -13.22
C VAL A 399 16.61 10.58 -13.33
N ARG A 400 17.12 9.35 -13.28
CA ARG A 400 18.50 8.97 -13.63
C ARG A 400 18.48 7.76 -14.55
N ILE A 401 19.27 7.82 -15.62
CA ILE A 401 19.48 6.71 -16.55
C ILE A 401 20.92 6.25 -16.37
N GLU A 402 21.09 4.98 -16.02
CA GLU A 402 22.38 4.43 -15.59
C GLU A 402 22.66 3.10 -16.27
N ASP A 403 23.87 2.94 -16.82
CA ASP A 403 24.31 1.65 -17.35
C ASP A 403 24.81 0.73 -16.23
N GLN A 404 23.87 0.20 -15.44
CA GLN A 404 24.15 -0.76 -14.36
C GLN A 404 24.37 -2.20 -14.87
N TYR A 405 24.14 -2.46 -16.16
CA TYR A 405 24.16 -3.79 -16.76
C TYR A 405 24.89 -3.78 -18.11
N PRO A 406 26.16 -3.31 -18.16
CA PRO A 406 26.87 -3.07 -19.40
C PRO A 406 27.02 -4.37 -20.20
N GLY A 407 26.55 -4.37 -21.44
CA GLY A 407 26.66 -5.53 -22.35
C GLY A 407 25.55 -6.59 -22.20
N PHE A 408 24.69 -6.48 -21.19
CA PHE A 408 23.54 -7.38 -21.05
C PHE A 408 22.42 -7.05 -22.05
N ILE A 409 21.80 -8.08 -22.59
CA ILE A 409 20.71 -7.99 -23.55
C ILE A 409 19.42 -8.55 -22.94
N VAL A 410 18.39 -7.72 -22.79
CA VAL A 410 17.08 -8.13 -22.25
C VAL A 410 16.27 -8.92 -23.27
N ASP A 411 15.58 -9.97 -22.81
CA ASP A 411 14.72 -10.82 -23.64
C ASP A 411 13.62 -10.03 -24.36
N ALA A 412 13.59 -10.09 -25.70
CA ALA A 412 12.62 -9.38 -26.53
C ALA A 412 11.17 -9.75 -26.24
N ARG A 413 10.90 -10.96 -25.71
CA ARG A 413 9.54 -11.38 -25.31
C ARG A 413 8.95 -10.50 -24.19
N LYS A 414 9.80 -9.75 -23.47
CA LYS A 414 9.43 -8.87 -22.37
C LYS A 414 9.35 -7.39 -22.75
N VAL A 415 9.71 -7.04 -23.97
CA VAL A 415 9.74 -5.67 -24.46
C VAL A 415 8.59 -5.47 -25.43
N SER A 416 7.73 -4.48 -25.16
CA SER A 416 6.57 -4.18 -25.99
C SER A 416 6.80 -3.00 -26.94
N LEU A 417 7.78 -2.14 -26.63
CA LEU A 417 8.06 -0.87 -27.31
C LEU A 417 6.86 0.09 -27.33
N GLY A 418 5.91 -0.08 -26.41
CA GLY A 418 4.72 0.77 -26.31
C GLY A 418 5.03 2.16 -25.75
N GLY A 419 4.36 3.19 -26.26
CA GLY A 419 4.46 4.57 -25.77
C GLY A 419 3.63 4.87 -24.51
N GLY A 420 3.93 5.98 -23.85
CA GLY A 420 3.27 6.46 -22.63
C GLY A 420 1.85 7.03 -22.82
N SER A 421 0.94 6.28 -23.44
CA SER A 421 -0.45 6.71 -23.61
C SER A 421 -1.22 6.75 -22.28
N GLY A 422 -2.23 7.62 -22.21
CA GLY A 422 -3.09 7.76 -21.02
C GLY A 422 -2.43 8.45 -19.82
N CYS A 423 -1.38 9.25 -20.06
CA CYS A 423 -0.65 9.97 -19.03
C CYS A 423 -1.04 11.45 -19.02
N THR A 424 -1.30 12.01 -17.84
CA THR A 424 -1.55 13.45 -17.65
C THR A 424 -0.55 14.05 -16.66
N PRO A 425 -0.28 15.37 -16.74
CA PRO A 425 0.49 16.07 -15.72
C PRO A 425 -0.09 15.78 -14.34
N TYR A 426 0.76 15.32 -13.42
CA TYR A 426 0.40 14.96 -12.05
C TYR A 426 -0.68 13.88 -11.87
N GLY A 427 -1.23 13.32 -12.94
CA GLY A 427 -2.35 12.38 -12.87
C GLY A 427 -3.69 13.03 -12.59
N VAL A 428 -3.88 14.30 -12.94
CA VAL A 428 -5.15 15.01 -12.76
C VAL A 428 -5.93 15.14 -14.07
N SER A 429 -7.06 15.85 -14.06
CA SER A 429 -7.85 16.13 -15.26
C SER A 429 -7.02 16.85 -16.34
N SER A 430 -7.23 16.50 -17.61
CA SER A 430 -6.50 17.07 -18.74
C SER A 430 -6.73 18.57 -18.96
N GLY A 431 -7.79 19.14 -18.38
CA GLY A 431 -8.08 20.58 -18.44
C GLY A 431 -7.19 21.44 -17.55
N CYS A 432 -6.39 20.85 -16.66
CA CYS A 432 -5.53 21.57 -15.73
C CYS A 432 -4.28 22.10 -16.42
N ARG A 433 -3.97 23.38 -16.15
CA ARG A 433 -2.76 24.04 -16.65
C ARG A 433 -1.80 24.25 -15.50
N PHE A 434 -0.55 23.83 -15.71
CA PHE A 434 0.54 23.99 -14.75
C PHE A 434 1.66 24.78 -15.43
N SER A 435 2.24 25.74 -14.72
CA SER A 435 3.43 26.47 -15.20
C SER A 435 4.66 25.56 -15.26
N ASN A 436 4.77 24.64 -14.30
CA ASN A 436 5.85 23.66 -14.20
C ASN A 436 5.26 22.25 -14.01
N ILE A 437 5.67 21.30 -14.85
CA ILE A 437 5.24 19.90 -14.75
C ILE A 437 6.44 19.07 -14.28
N GLY A 438 6.40 18.61 -13.03
CA GLY A 438 7.45 17.79 -12.44
C GLY A 438 7.25 16.28 -12.60
N ARG A 439 6.03 15.82 -12.89
CA ARG A 439 5.72 14.38 -13.02
C ARG A 439 4.48 14.11 -13.86
N TYR A 440 4.39 12.88 -14.37
CA TYR A 440 3.24 12.37 -15.09
C TYR A 440 2.73 11.07 -14.47
N ARG A 441 1.41 10.89 -14.46
CA ARG A 441 0.76 9.68 -13.94
C ARG A 441 -0.37 9.27 -14.88
N ARG A 442 -0.73 8.00 -14.86
CA ARG A 442 -1.95 7.50 -15.50
C ARG A 442 -3.17 7.96 -14.72
N THR A 443 -4.25 8.22 -15.43
CA THR A 443 -5.56 8.48 -14.82
C THR A 443 -6.44 7.23 -14.92
N PRO A 444 -7.32 6.98 -13.92
CA PRO A 444 -8.30 5.93 -14.05
C PRO A 444 -9.36 6.32 -15.09
N SER A 445 -9.88 5.35 -15.85
CA SER A 445 -10.86 5.61 -16.92
C SER A 445 -12.15 6.27 -16.43
N TRP A 446 -12.54 6.03 -15.18
CA TRP A 446 -13.72 6.64 -14.58
C TRP A 446 -13.53 8.11 -14.17
N LEU A 447 -12.30 8.63 -14.15
CA LEU A 447 -12.05 10.04 -13.82
C LEU A 447 -12.76 10.98 -14.79
N SER A 448 -12.67 10.68 -16.10
CA SER A 448 -13.34 11.46 -17.15
C SER A 448 -14.85 11.16 -17.25
N ALA A 449 -15.31 10.05 -16.68
CA ALA A 449 -16.73 9.70 -16.64
C ALA A 449 -17.48 10.36 -15.47
N GLY A 450 -16.76 10.77 -14.42
CA GLY A 450 -17.31 11.43 -13.24
C GLY A 450 -17.05 12.93 -13.18
N LYS A 451 -17.45 13.53 -12.06
CA LYS A 451 -17.19 14.93 -11.71
C LYS A 451 -16.22 15.00 -10.54
N PRO A 452 -14.97 15.50 -10.74
CA PRO A 452 -14.09 15.85 -9.63
C PRO A 452 -14.74 16.89 -8.72
N LEU A 453 -14.70 16.65 -7.41
CA LEU A 453 -15.33 17.50 -6.40
C LEU A 453 -14.27 18.25 -5.60
N ALA A 454 -14.53 19.53 -5.32
CA ALA A 454 -13.82 20.32 -4.34
C ALA A 454 -14.57 20.23 -3.00
N ILE A 455 -14.00 19.50 -2.05
CA ILE A 455 -14.58 19.26 -0.74
C ILE A 455 -13.98 20.25 0.25
N HIS A 456 -14.84 21.08 0.86
CA HIS A 456 -14.44 22.11 1.79
C HIS A 456 -14.61 21.61 3.23
N CYS A 457 -13.58 21.72 4.05
CA CYS A 457 -13.62 21.34 5.46
C CYS A 457 -13.19 22.50 6.36
N ARG A 458 -13.65 22.47 7.61
CA ARG A 458 -13.20 23.36 8.67
C ARG A 458 -12.59 22.51 9.79
N ILE A 459 -11.28 22.61 9.99
CA ILE A 459 -10.49 21.69 10.82
C ILE A 459 -9.74 22.47 11.89
N ASP A 460 -9.73 21.95 13.13
CA ASP A 460 -8.76 22.37 14.17
C ASP A 460 -7.38 21.77 13.88
N ALA A 461 -6.55 22.47 13.10
CA ALA A 461 -5.28 21.96 12.60
C ALA A 461 -4.15 22.08 13.63
N ARG A 462 -3.34 21.02 13.77
CA ARG A 462 -2.21 20.92 14.72
C ARG A 462 -0.87 20.60 14.04
N GLY A 463 -0.80 20.89 12.73
CA GLY A 463 0.37 20.63 11.89
C GLY A 463 0.61 19.15 11.60
N ALA A 464 1.58 18.88 10.72
CA ALA A 464 1.97 17.51 10.34
C ALA A 464 2.60 16.72 11.51
N SER A 465 3.14 17.42 12.51
CA SER A 465 3.68 16.82 13.74
C SER A 465 2.59 16.43 14.76
N CYS A 466 1.38 17.00 14.63
CA CYS A 466 0.30 16.92 15.62
C CYS A 466 0.57 17.62 16.97
N ARG A 467 1.63 18.44 17.08
CA ARG A 467 2.05 19.06 18.35
C ARG A 467 1.71 20.55 18.47
N ASP A 468 1.20 21.17 17.41
CA ASP A 468 0.88 22.60 17.44
C ASP A 468 -0.39 22.86 18.26
N SER A 469 -0.58 24.10 18.74
CA SER A 469 -1.62 24.49 19.71
C SER A 469 -3.07 24.42 19.23
N GLY A 470 -3.33 23.89 18.02
CA GLY A 470 -4.65 23.90 17.40
C GLY A 470 -5.01 25.28 16.84
N ARG A 471 -5.42 25.32 15.57
CA ARG A 471 -5.99 26.51 14.94
C ARG A 471 -7.04 26.07 13.94
N GLU A 472 -8.23 26.66 14.05
CA GLU A 472 -9.27 26.46 13.04
C GLU A 472 -8.79 26.98 11.67
N GLN A 473 -8.82 26.10 10.67
CA GLN A 473 -8.45 26.40 9.29
C GLN A 473 -9.53 25.90 8.34
N GLN A 474 -9.81 26.69 7.31
CA GLN A 474 -10.60 26.24 6.17
C GLN A 474 -9.65 25.67 5.12
N VAL A 475 -10.00 24.51 4.57
CA VAL A 475 -9.20 23.83 3.55
C VAL A 475 -10.10 23.22 2.51
N THR A 476 -9.58 23.10 1.29
CA THR A 476 -10.24 22.40 0.19
C THR A 476 -9.40 21.19 -0.18
N VAL A 477 -10.03 20.03 -0.24
CA VAL A 477 -9.47 18.78 -0.76
C VAL A 477 -10.17 18.45 -2.07
N GLY A 478 -9.42 18.15 -3.12
CA GLY A 478 -9.95 17.82 -4.43
C GLY A 478 -10.16 19.03 -5.34
N GLY A 479 -11.06 18.84 -6.29
CA GLY A 479 -11.19 19.67 -7.48
C GLY A 479 -10.43 19.06 -8.65
N ALA A 480 -10.62 19.64 -9.85
CA ALA A 480 -10.10 19.05 -11.09
C ALA A 480 -8.57 18.95 -11.13
N CYS A 481 -7.86 19.80 -10.37
CA CYS A 481 -6.41 20.00 -10.44
C CYS A 481 -5.67 19.72 -9.12
N ASP A 482 -6.34 19.12 -8.14
CA ASP A 482 -5.67 18.68 -6.91
C ASP A 482 -4.78 17.46 -7.23
N VAL A 483 -3.49 17.60 -6.93
CA VAL A 483 -2.43 16.64 -7.26
C VAL A 483 -2.16 15.60 -6.16
N ASP A 484 -2.95 15.64 -5.09
CA ASP A 484 -2.77 14.89 -3.85
C ASP A 484 -3.94 13.92 -3.58
N MET A 485 -5.18 14.38 -3.73
CA MET A 485 -6.39 13.54 -3.63
C MET A 485 -7.52 14.09 -4.50
N MET A 486 -8.20 13.22 -5.23
CA MET A 486 -9.31 13.59 -6.09
C MET A 486 -10.58 12.80 -5.71
N PRO A 487 -11.51 13.40 -4.96
CA PRO A 487 -12.86 12.90 -4.75
C PRO A 487 -13.67 13.07 -6.06
N VAL A 488 -14.42 12.04 -6.46
CA VAL A 488 -15.18 12.03 -7.72
C VAL A 488 -16.59 11.52 -7.49
N ALA A 489 -17.57 12.30 -7.93
CA ALA A 489 -18.99 11.96 -7.93
C ALA A 489 -19.49 11.59 -9.33
N ARG A 490 -20.72 11.08 -9.41
CA ARG A 490 -21.45 10.83 -10.68
C ARG A 490 -20.80 9.85 -11.65
N VAL A 491 -19.90 9.01 -11.17
CA VAL A 491 -19.42 7.84 -11.91
C VAL A 491 -20.58 6.83 -11.99
N ARG A 492 -20.95 6.43 -13.21
CA ARG A 492 -22.05 5.48 -13.48
C ARG A 492 -21.54 4.05 -13.54
#